data_AF-A0A1G9GRG5-F1
#
_entry.id   AF-A0A1G9GRG5-F1
#
_cell.length_a   1.000
_cell.length_b   1.000
_cell.length_c   1.000
_cell.angle_alpha   90.00
_cell.angle_beta   90.00
_cell.angle_gamma   90.00
#
_symmetry.space_group_name_H-M   'P 1'
#
loop_
_entity.id
_entity.type
_entity.pdbx_description
1 polymer ?
#
loop_
_entity_poly.entity_id
_entity_poly.type
_entity_poly.pdbx_seq_one_letter_code
_entity_poly.pdbx_strand_id
1 'polypeptide(L)'
;MNLRQFMKGHGSENFEILRNEKSIGIFEGMRNSSQGKRFIHFFPETDIQPEDWISVLNSNEKFYVDDVVVSKGFGSGNTNFSKDAYYLTESQFKKQQNAQSSSVTFQIGDVQNSIIGTQHNATLTNNFSDKQIKDYIEQNCGEDKELMNDMLKMVNSIIENNIPVQKGTFARFSDKASKYGWLLGAMTSKLLTHFF
;
A
#
# COMPACT_ATOMS: atom_id res chain seq x y z
N MET A 1 3.76 -10.46 46.17
CA MET A 1 5.11 -10.19 45.63
C MET A 1 5.09 -8.83 44.93
N ASN A 2 6.01 -7.91 45.22
CA ASN A 2 6.03 -6.58 44.59
C ASN A 2 6.84 -6.63 43.26
N LEU A 3 6.42 -5.89 42.23
CA LEU A 3 7.05 -5.85 40.90
C LEU A 3 8.57 -5.59 40.98
N ARG A 4 9.02 -4.71 41.89
CA ARG A 4 10.46 -4.41 42.04
C ARG A 4 11.27 -5.61 42.55
N GLN A 5 10.68 -6.48 43.38
CA GLN A 5 11.33 -7.72 43.84
C GLN A 5 11.35 -8.79 42.76
N PHE A 6 10.31 -8.83 41.92
CA PHE A 6 10.24 -9.72 40.75
C PHE A 6 11.31 -9.35 39.72
N MET A 7 11.40 -8.08 39.32
CA MET A 7 12.33 -7.63 38.28
C MET A 7 13.81 -7.82 38.67
N LYS A 8 14.19 -7.53 39.91
CA LYS A 8 15.58 -7.70 40.40
C LYS A 8 16.08 -9.15 40.40
N GLY A 9 15.18 -10.13 40.47
CA GLY A 9 15.55 -11.56 40.47
C GLY A 9 15.60 -12.20 39.09
N HIS A 10 15.10 -11.52 38.05
CA HIS A 10 14.77 -12.13 36.76
C HIS A 10 15.36 -11.41 35.54
N GLY A 11 16.34 -10.52 35.73
CA GLY A 11 17.12 -9.91 34.64
C GLY A 11 16.54 -8.64 34.07
N SER A 12 16.15 -7.69 34.93
CA SER A 12 15.82 -6.33 34.47
C SER A 12 17.03 -5.64 33.85
N GLU A 13 16.76 -4.79 32.86
CA GLU A 13 17.76 -3.96 32.19
C GLU A 13 17.20 -2.54 31.97
N ASN A 14 18.10 -1.60 31.68
CA ASN A 14 17.74 -0.22 31.41
C ASN A 14 17.50 -0.01 29.92
N PHE A 15 16.35 0.57 29.61
CA PHE A 15 15.95 0.93 28.25
C PHE A 15 15.81 2.44 28.15
N GLU A 16 16.40 3.00 27.10
CA GLU A 16 16.11 4.37 26.69
C GLU A 16 14.82 4.38 25.85
N ILE A 17 13.87 5.22 26.22
CA ILE A 17 12.64 5.41 25.43
C ILE A 17 12.80 6.70 24.62
N LEU A 18 12.49 6.62 23.32
CA LEU A 18 12.49 7.73 22.40
C LEU A 18 11.09 7.96 21.85
N ARG A 19 10.61 9.20 21.96
CA ARG A 19 9.34 9.65 21.36
C ARG A 19 9.64 10.75 20.35
N ASN A 20 9.18 10.59 19.11
CA ASN A 20 9.49 11.53 18.02
C ASN A 20 11.00 11.81 17.91
N GLU A 21 11.81 10.75 17.91
CA GLU A 21 13.29 10.78 17.82
C GLU A 21 14.01 11.45 19.01
N LYS A 22 13.29 11.87 20.06
CA LYS A 22 13.87 12.47 21.26
C LYS A 22 13.80 11.50 22.43
N SER A 23 14.93 11.36 23.14
CA SER A 23 14.97 10.61 24.39
C SER A 23 14.05 11.27 25.43
N ILE A 24 13.08 10.51 25.94
CA ILE A 24 12.19 10.93 27.04
C ILE A 24 12.70 10.44 28.40
N GLY A 25 13.69 9.56 28.41
CA GLY A 25 14.33 9.07 29.62
C GLY A 25 14.78 7.62 29.53
N ILE A 26 15.46 7.19 30.60
CA ILE A 26 15.91 5.81 30.78
C ILE A 26 15.06 5.17 31.86
N PHE A 27 14.47 4.02 31.54
CA PHE A 27 13.54 3.30 32.41
C PHE A 27 13.97 1.85 32.57
N GLU A 28 13.88 1.35 33.79
CA GLU A 28 14.10 -0.07 34.08
C GLU A 28 12.91 -0.89 33.58
N GLY A 29 13.20 -1.96 32.84
CA GLY A 29 12.21 -2.86 32.27
C GLY A 29 12.66 -4.32 32.30
N MET A 30 11.76 -5.24 31.97
CA MET A 30 12.08 -6.66 31.88
C MET A 30 11.43 -7.26 30.63
N ARG A 31 12.24 -7.85 29.74
CA ARG A 31 11.73 -8.53 28.54
C ARG A 31 10.93 -9.76 28.93
N ASN A 32 9.82 -9.99 28.24
CA ASN A 32 8.97 -11.15 28.43
C ASN A 32 8.30 -11.55 27.11
N SER A 33 7.70 -12.74 27.09
CA SER A 33 6.92 -13.22 25.95
C SER A 33 5.75 -14.07 26.42
N SER A 34 4.59 -13.89 25.79
CA SER A 34 3.37 -14.66 26.07
C SER A 34 2.63 -14.93 24.77
N GLN A 35 2.20 -16.18 24.57
CA GLN A 35 1.45 -16.61 23.38
C GLN A 35 2.09 -16.17 22.05
N GLY A 36 3.43 -16.20 21.98
CA GLY A 36 4.20 -15.80 20.78
C GLY A 36 4.36 -14.29 20.58
N LYS A 37 3.75 -13.44 21.41
CA LYS A 37 3.99 -11.99 21.42
C LYS A 37 5.11 -11.64 22.41
N ARG A 38 6.00 -10.75 21.99
CA ARG A 38 7.11 -10.23 22.82
C ARG A 38 6.73 -8.86 23.34
N PHE A 39 7.10 -8.59 24.59
CA PHE A 39 6.82 -7.33 25.24
C PHE A 39 7.84 -7.05 26.35
N ILE A 40 7.90 -5.79 26.80
CA ILE A 40 8.72 -5.38 27.94
C ILE A 40 7.78 -4.92 29.05
N HIS A 41 7.95 -5.49 30.24
CA HIS A 41 7.30 -5.00 31.45
C HIS A 41 8.02 -3.75 31.95
N PHE A 42 7.29 -2.66 32.05
CA PHE A 42 7.71 -1.45 32.73
C PHE A 42 6.90 -1.21 34.00
N PHE A 43 7.42 -0.35 34.88
CA PHE A 43 6.66 0.16 36.01
C PHE A 43 5.39 0.88 35.53
N PRO A 44 4.27 0.82 36.29
CA PRO A 44 3.00 1.44 35.91
C PRO A 44 3.10 2.94 35.59
N GLU A 45 4.01 3.65 36.25
CA GLU A 45 4.21 5.09 36.11
C GLU A 45 5.07 5.48 34.89
N THR A 46 5.69 4.51 34.21
CA THR A 46 6.50 4.80 33.03
C THR A 46 5.62 5.39 31.93
N ASP A 47 5.99 6.56 31.40
CA ASP A 47 5.28 7.20 30.28
C ASP A 47 5.67 6.58 28.92
N ILE A 48 5.44 5.28 28.78
CA ILE A 48 5.57 4.57 27.50
C ILE A 48 4.22 4.53 26.78
N GLN A 49 4.25 4.80 25.48
CA GLN A 49 3.09 4.89 24.61
C GLN A 49 3.34 4.10 23.30
N PRO A 50 2.28 3.71 22.57
CA PRO A 50 2.42 3.23 21.19
C PRO A 50 3.22 4.23 20.35
N GLU A 51 3.91 3.72 19.33
CA GLU A 51 4.80 4.46 18.42
C GLU A 51 6.12 4.96 19.01
N ASP A 52 6.34 4.79 20.31
CA ASP A 52 7.65 5.02 20.91
C ASP A 52 8.69 4.01 20.39
N TRP A 53 9.95 4.41 20.42
CA TRP A 53 11.09 3.51 20.20
C TRP A 53 11.77 3.20 21.52
N ILE A 54 12.10 1.93 21.72
CA ILE A 54 12.88 1.47 22.86
C ILE A 54 14.27 1.12 22.35
N SER A 55 15.31 1.78 22.86
CA SER A 55 16.72 1.46 22.62
C SER A 55 17.30 0.79 23.85
N VAL A 56 17.97 -0.34 23.65
CA VAL A 56 18.67 -1.02 24.73
C VAL A 56 20.01 -0.32 24.93
N LEU A 57 20.35 0.10 26.16
CA LEU A 57 21.57 0.91 26.34
C LEU A 57 22.87 0.10 26.13
N ASN A 58 22.82 -1.20 26.37
CA ASN A 58 23.98 -2.09 26.31
C ASN A 58 24.06 -2.91 25.00
N SER A 59 23.11 -2.71 24.07
CA SER A 59 23.11 -3.38 22.77
C SER A 59 22.60 -2.43 21.68
N ASN A 60 22.93 -2.68 20.41
CA ASN A 60 22.37 -1.90 19.30
C ASN A 60 20.92 -2.30 18.94
N GLU A 61 20.20 -2.96 19.85
CA GLU A 61 18.83 -3.39 19.60
C GLU A 61 17.86 -2.22 19.77
N LYS A 62 16.94 -2.11 18.81
CA LYS A 62 15.83 -1.16 18.83
C LYS A 62 14.51 -1.87 18.60
N PHE A 63 13.51 -1.45 19.36
CA PHE A 63 12.16 -1.98 19.31
C PHE A 63 11.15 -0.87 19.09
N TYR A 64 10.23 -1.08 18.17
CA TYR A 64 9.11 -0.19 17.93
C TYR A 64 7.92 -0.65 18.77
N VAL A 65 7.33 0.24 19.58
CA VAL A 65 6.18 -0.09 20.42
C VAL A 65 4.92 -0.13 19.57
N ASP A 66 4.35 -1.33 19.44
CA ASP A 66 3.11 -1.60 18.69
C ASP A 66 1.87 -1.29 19.54
N ASP A 67 1.90 -1.70 20.81
CA ASP A 67 0.79 -1.51 21.75
C ASP A 67 1.28 -1.48 23.20
N VAL A 68 0.52 -0.87 24.10
CA VAL A 68 0.81 -0.79 25.54
C VAL A 68 -0.42 -1.18 26.35
N VAL A 69 -0.31 -2.27 27.10
CA VAL A 69 -1.40 -2.78 27.95
C VAL A 69 -1.05 -2.60 29.42
N VAL A 70 -1.98 -2.06 30.22
CA VAL A 70 -1.81 -2.01 31.67
C VAL A 70 -2.20 -3.35 32.28
N SER A 71 -1.20 -4.07 32.79
CA SER A 71 -1.38 -5.36 33.45
C SER A 71 -1.68 -5.18 34.93
N LYS A 72 -2.66 -5.93 35.43
CA LYS A 72 -3.10 -5.91 36.84
C LYS A 72 -2.42 -7.01 37.64
N GLY A 73 -2.13 -6.72 38.90
CA GLY A 73 -1.43 -7.67 39.77
C GLY A 73 -2.32 -8.84 40.20
N PHE A 74 -1.70 -9.97 40.52
CA PHE A 74 -2.40 -11.10 41.16
C PHE A 74 -2.62 -10.79 42.65
N GLY A 75 -3.76 -10.18 42.99
CA GLY A 75 -4.16 -9.87 44.36
C GLY A 75 -5.50 -9.14 44.46
N SER A 76 -6.08 -9.10 45.67
CA SER A 76 -7.41 -8.51 45.97
C SER A 76 -7.51 -6.98 45.77
N GLY A 77 -6.41 -6.31 45.42
CA GLY A 77 -6.38 -4.90 45.06
C GLY A 77 -6.22 -4.77 43.55
N ASN A 78 -7.18 -4.13 42.89
CA ASN A 78 -7.18 -3.80 41.47
C ASN A 78 -6.11 -2.74 41.12
N THR A 79 -4.85 -2.96 41.53
CA THR A 79 -3.74 -2.02 41.32
C THR A 79 -3.02 -2.36 40.03
N ASN A 80 -2.73 -1.32 39.25
CA ASN A 80 -1.89 -1.42 38.07
C ASN A 80 -0.53 -1.96 38.50
N PHE A 81 -0.16 -3.11 37.96
CA PHE A 81 1.05 -3.83 38.35
C PHE A 81 2.20 -3.53 37.40
N SER A 82 1.95 -3.50 36.09
CA SER A 82 2.93 -3.14 35.08
C SER A 82 2.27 -2.49 33.86
N LYS A 83 3.08 -1.81 33.04
CA LYS A 83 2.76 -1.52 31.64
C LYS A 83 3.52 -2.49 30.76
N ASP A 84 2.79 -3.22 29.93
CA ASP A 84 3.32 -4.25 29.05
C ASP A 84 3.38 -3.64 27.65
N ALA A 85 4.59 -3.23 27.24
CA ALA A 85 4.85 -2.63 25.94
C ALA A 85 5.16 -3.73 24.93
N TYR A 86 4.17 -4.09 24.11
CA TYR A 86 4.32 -5.00 22.99
C TYR A 86 5.09 -4.32 21.88
N TYR A 87 6.02 -5.04 21.28
CA TYR A 87 6.95 -4.42 20.35
C TYR A 87 7.24 -5.28 19.11
N LEU A 88 7.63 -4.59 18.05
CA LEU A 88 8.23 -5.14 16.85
C LEU A 88 9.74 -4.88 16.89
N THR A 89 10.53 -5.85 16.44
CA THR A 89 11.94 -5.58 16.11
C THR A 89 12.03 -4.60 14.95
N GLU A 90 13.14 -3.86 14.86
CA GLU A 90 13.38 -2.94 13.74
C GLU A 90 13.19 -3.63 12.38
N SER A 91 13.61 -4.89 12.22
CA SER A 91 13.40 -5.66 10.99
C SER A 91 11.92 -5.93 10.70
N GLN A 92 11.12 -6.27 11.72
CA GLN A 92 9.68 -6.50 11.57
C GLN A 92 8.95 -5.21 11.23
N PHE A 93 9.28 -4.10 11.90
CA PHE A 93 8.74 -2.78 11.59
C PHE A 93 9.07 -2.37 10.15
N LYS A 94 10.33 -2.51 9.71
CA LYS A 94 10.73 -2.24 8.32
C LYS A 94 9.98 -3.11 7.32
N LYS A 95 9.75 -4.39 7.61
CA LYS A 95 8.95 -5.27 6.75
C LYS A 95 7.49 -4.83 6.65
N GLN A 96 6.88 -4.41 7.76
CA GLN A 96 5.52 -3.91 7.76
C GLN A 96 5.40 -2.58 7.03
N GLN A 97 6.33 -1.66 7.27
CA GLN A 97 6.41 -0.40 6.53
C GLN A 97 6.59 -0.67 5.03
N ASN A 98 7.45 -1.61 4.65
CA ASN A 98 7.63 -2.01 3.25
C ASN A 98 6.39 -2.71 2.67
N ALA A 99 5.63 -3.47 3.46
CA ALA A 99 4.37 -4.07 3.02
C ALA A 99 3.26 -3.03 2.79
N GLN A 100 3.20 -1.97 3.62
CA GLN A 100 2.32 -0.83 3.41
C GLN A 100 2.82 0.13 2.31
N SER A 101 4.14 0.23 2.12
CA SER A 101 4.78 1.06 1.07
C SER A 101 4.92 0.31 -0.26
N SER A 102 4.68 -1.00 -0.29
CA SER A 102 4.69 -1.80 -1.52
C SER A 102 3.38 -1.69 -2.28
N SER A 103 2.89 -0.48 -2.48
CA SER A 103 2.36 -0.18 -3.81
C SER A 103 3.56 -0.17 -4.75
N VAL A 104 3.99 -1.36 -5.17
CA VAL A 104 4.94 -1.47 -6.28
C VAL A 104 4.18 -0.94 -7.50
N THR A 105 4.26 0.37 -7.72
CA THR A 105 3.82 1.00 -8.95
C THR A 105 4.83 0.57 -10.00
N PHE A 106 4.57 -0.56 -10.64
CA PHE A 106 5.28 -0.89 -11.86
C PHE A 106 4.89 0.17 -12.89
N GLN A 107 5.80 1.11 -13.17
CA GLN A 107 5.72 1.97 -14.35
C GLN A 107 6.05 1.09 -15.56
N ILE A 108 5.13 0.20 -15.92
CA ILE A 108 5.27 -0.61 -17.12
C ILE A 108 4.95 0.30 -18.30
N GLY A 109 5.98 0.63 -19.09
CA GLY A 109 5.78 1.24 -20.39
C GLY A 109 4.94 0.34 -21.27
N ASP A 110 3.89 0.91 -21.86
CA ASP A 110 3.01 0.35 -22.90
C ASP A 110 2.60 -1.13 -22.71
N VAL A 111 1.84 -1.42 -21.65
CA VAL A 111 1.22 -2.74 -21.45
C VAL A 111 -0.15 -2.79 -22.11
N GLN A 112 -0.12 -3.22 -23.37
CA GLN A 112 -1.31 -3.62 -24.12
C GLN A 112 -2.00 -4.79 -23.41
N ASN A 113 -3.33 -4.74 -23.27
CA ASN A 113 -4.17 -5.87 -22.86
C ASN A 113 -3.79 -6.56 -21.52
N SER A 114 -3.26 -5.81 -20.56
CA SER A 114 -2.75 -6.38 -19.31
C SER A 114 -3.69 -6.17 -18.13
N ILE A 115 -3.92 -7.25 -17.39
CA ILE A 115 -4.50 -7.18 -16.05
C ILE A 115 -3.35 -6.80 -15.11
N ILE A 116 -3.30 -5.52 -14.71
CA ILE A 116 -2.37 -5.09 -13.67
C ILE A 116 -3.03 -5.43 -12.34
N GLY A 117 -2.66 -6.60 -11.80
CA GLY A 117 -3.04 -7.03 -10.46
C GLY A 117 -2.08 -6.46 -9.44
N THR A 118 -2.57 -5.60 -8.56
CA THR A 118 -1.96 -5.43 -7.23
C THR A 118 -2.59 -6.47 -6.30
N GLN A 119 -1.93 -6.84 -5.19
CA GLN A 119 -2.45 -7.84 -4.23
C GLN A 119 -3.88 -7.56 -3.73
N HIS A 120 -4.38 -6.33 -3.91
CA HIS A 120 -5.70 -5.92 -3.44
C HIS A 120 -6.71 -5.59 -4.56
N ASN A 121 -6.26 -5.21 -5.76
CA ASN A 121 -7.15 -4.80 -6.85
C ASN A 121 -6.57 -5.17 -8.22
N ALA A 122 -7.41 -5.75 -9.08
CA ALA A 122 -7.14 -5.90 -10.50
C ALA A 122 -7.77 -4.71 -11.24
N THR A 123 -6.95 -3.84 -11.83
CA THR A 123 -7.45 -2.72 -12.65
C THR A 123 -7.17 -3.02 -14.11
N LEU A 124 -8.23 -3.09 -14.93
CA LEU A 124 -8.11 -3.12 -16.39
C LEU A 124 -7.77 -1.70 -16.86
N THR A 125 -6.51 -1.46 -17.23
CA THR A 125 -6.07 -0.15 -17.74
C THR A 125 -6.05 -0.19 -19.27
N ASN A 126 -7.21 -0.09 -19.91
CA ASN A 126 -7.33 0.06 -21.36
C ASN A 126 -7.36 1.54 -21.78
N ASN A 127 -6.42 2.34 -21.27
CA ASN A 127 -6.31 3.76 -21.61
C ASN A 127 -5.39 3.94 -22.83
N PHE A 128 -5.94 3.78 -24.03
CA PHE A 128 -5.24 4.08 -25.27
C PHE A 128 -5.15 5.60 -25.45
N SER A 129 -3.93 6.15 -25.49
CA SER A 129 -3.74 7.57 -25.81
C SER A 129 -3.95 7.83 -27.31
N ASP A 130 -4.42 9.02 -27.65
CA ASP A 130 -4.57 9.44 -29.05
C ASP A 130 -3.26 9.37 -29.83
N LYS A 131 -2.14 9.63 -29.15
CA LYS A 131 -0.81 9.52 -29.75
C LYS A 131 -0.53 8.08 -30.20
N GLN A 132 -0.79 7.10 -29.34
CA GLN A 132 -0.56 5.69 -29.68
C GLN A 132 -1.45 5.21 -30.83
N ILE A 133 -2.71 5.65 -30.86
CA ILE A 133 -3.62 5.32 -31.96
C ILE A 133 -3.11 5.93 -33.26
N LYS A 134 -2.64 7.19 -33.24
CA LYS A 134 -2.05 7.85 -34.42
C LYS A 134 -0.77 7.16 -34.88
N ASP A 135 0.15 6.86 -33.97
CA ASP A 135 1.41 6.18 -34.28
C ASP A 135 1.14 4.79 -34.91
N TYR A 136 0.15 4.05 -34.40
CA TYR A 136 -0.26 2.77 -34.99
C TYR A 136 -0.83 2.95 -36.40
N ILE A 137 -1.70 3.94 -36.62
CA ILE A 137 -2.27 4.23 -37.94
C ILE A 137 -1.14 4.54 -38.93
N GLU A 138 -0.19 5.38 -38.55
CA GLU A 138 0.95 5.77 -39.38
C GLU A 138 1.84 4.59 -39.76
N GLN A 139 2.07 3.65 -38.84
CA GLN A 139 2.96 2.51 -39.06
C GLN A 139 2.29 1.33 -39.75
N ASN A 140 0.99 1.09 -39.50
CA ASN A 140 0.34 -0.19 -39.83
C ASN A 140 -0.81 -0.08 -40.84
N CYS A 141 -1.40 1.09 -41.07
CA CYS A 141 -2.64 1.20 -41.87
C CYS A 141 -2.42 1.45 -43.37
N GLY A 142 -1.18 1.58 -43.86
CA GLY A 142 -0.86 1.65 -45.30
C GLY A 142 -1.76 2.61 -46.09
N GLU A 143 -2.49 2.09 -47.07
CA GLU A 143 -3.46 2.83 -47.91
C GLU A 143 -4.75 3.22 -47.16
N ASP A 144 -5.10 2.50 -46.09
CA ASP A 144 -6.31 2.76 -45.29
C ASP A 144 -6.09 3.84 -44.20
N LYS A 145 -4.90 4.48 -44.16
CA LYS A 145 -4.51 5.48 -43.15
C LYS A 145 -5.51 6.63 -43.01
N GLU A 146 -5.97 7.17 -44.13
CA GLU A 146 -6.89 8.30 -44.13
C GLU A 146 -8.24 7.90 -43.51
N LEU A 147 -8.77 6.76 -43.94
CA LEU A 147 -10.01 6.19 -43.41
C LEU A 147 -9.92 5.93 -41.90
N MET A 148 -8.79 5.39 -41.42
CA MET A 148 -8.58 5.11 -39.99
C MET A 148 -8.40 6.39 -39.15
N ASN A 149 -7.74 7.42 -39.71
CA ASN A 149 -7.67 8.74 -39.07
C ASN A 149 -9.05 9.40 -38.95
N ASP A 150 -9.91 9.23 -39.95
CA ASP A 150 -11.28 9.74 -39.89
C ASP A 150 -12.14 8.99 -38.88
N MET A 151 -11.88 7.71 -38.66
CA MET A 151 -12.49 6.97 -37.56
C MET A 151 -12.07 7.54 -36.20
N LEU A 152 -10.77 7.80 -35.99
CA LEU A 152 -10.28 8.40 -34.75
C LEU A 152 -10.90 9.78 -34.50
N LYS A 153 -10.96 10.64 -35.52
CA LYS A 153 -11.62 11.95 -35.42
C LYS A 153 -13.08 11.81 -35.04
N MET A 154 -13.81 10.88 -35.66
CA MET A 154 -15.22 10.62 -35.34
C MET A 154 -15.40 10.17 -33.89
N VAL A 155 -14.56 9.27 -33.39
CA VAL A 155 -14.57 8.82 -31.99
C VAL A 155 -14.31 9.99 -31.04
N ASN A 156 -13.31 10.83 -31.34
CA ASN A 156 -13.00 11.99 -30.53
C ASN A 156 -14.13 13.02 -30.54
N SER A 157 -14.74 13.32 -31.69
CA SER A 157 -15.89 14.21 -31.77
C SER A 157 -17.09 13.70 -30.96
N ILE A 158 -17.33 12.38 -30.96
CA ILE A 158 -18.38 11.75 -30.15
C ILE A 158 -18.14 11.96 -28.66
N ILE A 159 -16.90 11.75 -28.21
CA ILE A 159 -16.49 11.92 -26.81
C ILE A 159 -16.55 13.40 -26.40
N GLU A 160 -15.94 14.29 -27.19
CA GLU A 160 -15.84 15.72 -26.89
C GLU A 160 -17.21 16.41 -26.85
N ASN A 161 -18.14 15.99 -27.69
CA ASN A 161 -19.47 16.62 -27.81
C ASN A 161 -20.59 15.75 -27.20
N ASN A 162 -20.24 14.66 -26.52
CA ASN A 162 -21.17 13.73 -25.87
C ASN A 162 -22.31 13.27 -26.82
N ILE A 163 -21.95 12.92 -28.05
CA ILE A 163 -22.90 12.59 -29.11
C ILE A 163 -23.42 11.16 -28.90
N PRO A 164 -24.75 10.93 -28.86
CA PRO A 164 -25.31 9.58 -28.79
C PRO A 164 -24.88 8.73 -29.99
N VAL A 165 -24.24 7.58 -29.72
CA VAL A 165 -23.83 6.64 -30.77
C VAL A 165 -25.03 5.81 -31.22
N GLN A 166 -25.35 5.86 -32.52
CA GLN A 166 -26.46 5.11 -33.10
C GLN A 166 -25.98 3.85 -33.82
N LYS A 167 -26.88 2.87 -33.95
CA LYS A 167 -26.60 1.67 -34.76
C LYS A 167 -26.25 2.09 -36.18
N GLY A 168 -25.05 1.72 -36.65
CA GLY A 168 -24.57 2.06 -37.99
C GLY A 168 -23.60 3.24 -38.06
N THR A 169 -23.38 3.99 -36.96
CA THR A 169 -22.41 5.12 -36.93
C THR A 169 -21.02 4.72 -37.45
N PHE A 170 -20.59 3.48 -37.15
CA PHE A 170 -19.28 2.95 -37.57
C PHE A 170 -19.36 1.97 -38.75
N ALA A 171 -20.50 1.83 -39.43
CA ALA A 171 -20.69 0.83 -40.48
C ALA A 171 -19.67 0.96 -41.63
N ARG A 172 -19.28 2.19 -42.00
CA ARG A 172 -18.28 2.43 -43.06
C ARG A 172 -16.88 1.89 -42.75
N PHE A 173 -16.61 1.49 -41.50
CA PHE A 173 -15.33 0.93 -41.07
C PHE A 173 -15.38 -0.60 -40.90
N SER A 174 -16.57 -1.23 -41.05
CA SER A 174 -16.75 -2.67 -40.80
C SER A 174 -15.89 -3.54 -41.70
N ASP A 175 -15.71 -3.15 -42.95
CA ASP A 175 -14.95 -3.94 -43.94
C ASP A 175 -13.47 -4.00 -43.61
N LYS A 176 -12.99 -3.08 -42.77
CA LYS A 176 -11.61 -3.00 -42.29
C LYS A 176 -11.45 -3.56 -40.88
N ALA A 177 -12.54 -4.01 -40.26
CA ALA A 177 -12.55 -4.51 -38.89
C ALA A 177 -11.66 -5.74 -38.69
N SER A 178 -11.74 -6.69 -39.62
CA SER A 178 -10.93 -7.91 -39.59
C SER A 178 -9.44 -7.63 -39.83
N LYS A 179 -9.11 -6.52 -40.51
CA LYS A 179 -7.74 -6.14 -40.87
C LYS A 179 -7.05 -5.35 -39.75
N TYR A 180 -7.78 -4.47 -39.07
CA TYR A 180 -7.25 -3.59 -38.01
C TYR A 180 -7.96 -3.83 -36.67
N GLY A 181 -8.11 -5.10 -36.28
CA GLY A 181 -8.86 -5.48 -35.08
C GLY A 181 -8.36 -4.81 -33.79
N TRP A 182 -7.04 -4.64 -33.65
CA TRP A 182 -6.45 -3.91 -32.51
C TRP A 182 -6.91 -2.44 -32.48
N LEU A 183 -6.90 -1.77 -33.63
CA LEU A 183 -7.28 -0.36 -33.74
C LEU A 183 -8.76 -0.16 -33.39
N LEU A 184 -9.63 -1.07 -33.86
CA LEU A 184 -11.03 -1.06 -33.48
C LEU A 184 -11.23 -1.29 -31.99
N GLY A 185 -10.51 -2.27 -31.40
CA GLY A 185 -10.55 -2.53 -29.97
C GLY A 185 -10.13 -1.32 -29.13
N ALA A 186 -9.08 -0.61 -29.57
CA ALA A 186 -8.64 0.62 -28.92
C ALA A 186 -9.71 1.72 -28.96
N MET A 187 -10.31 1.94 -30.13
CA MET A 187 -11.33 2.97 -30.34
C MET A 187 -12.64 2.67 -29.59
N THR A 188 -13.08 1.41 -29.57
CA THR A 188 -14.27 0.99 -28.80
C THR A 188 -14.04 1.10 -27.30
N SER A 189 -12.84 0.76 -26.82
CA SER A 189 -12.49 0.95 -25.41
C SER A 189 -12.58 2.42 -25.00
N LYS A 190 -12.11 3.36 -25.83
CA LYS A 190 -12.24 4.80 -25.55
C LYS A 190 -13.71 5.24 -25.42
N LEU A 191 -14.59 4.71 -26.27
CA LEU A 191 -16.03 5.00 -26.17
C LEU A 191 -16.63 4.40 -24.89
N LEU A 192 -16.31 3.14 -24.58
CA LEU A 192 -16.85 2.45 -23.40
C LEU A 192 -16.44 3.16 -22.11
N THR A 193 -15.17 3.50 -21.94
CA THR A 193 -14.67 4.21 -20.75
C THR A 193 -15.27 5.62 -20.59
N HIS A 194 -15.72 6.25 -21.69
CA HIS A 194 -16.34 7.57 -21.60
C HIS A 194 -17.83 7.52 -21.23
N PHE A 195 -18.56 6.52 -21.74
CA PHE A 195 -20.01 6.42 -21.54
C PHE A 195 -20.44 5.50 -20.39
N PHE A 196 -19.55 4.66 -19.86
CA PHE A 196 -19.82 3.68 -18.79
C PHE A 196 -18.74 3.76 -17.70
#